data_AF-A0A139D2X5-F1
#
_entry.id   AF-A0A139D2X5-F1
#
_cell.length_a   1.000
_cell.length_b   1.000
_cell.length_c   1.000
_cell.angle_alpha   90.00
_cell.angle_beta   90.00
_cell.angle_gamma   90.00
#
_symmetry.space_group_name_H-M   'P 1'
#
loop_
_entity.id
_entity.type
_entity.pdbx_description
1 polymer ?
#
loop_
_entity_poly.entity_id
_entity_poly.type
_entity_poly.pdbx_seq_one_letter_code
_entity_poly.pdbx_strand_id
1 'polypeptide(L)'
;KGERSHFVMELPPYRFPTLKGVFIHMWEKVGAFLKKAGTIIFSVVVLIWVLANLPLGVEYASAESLIGQFGQLVAPIFKPLGFGSWQAASSLVFGILAKEVVVGTLGVVYAAGEGGLRAALTANFSPLAAYSFLTMVLLYTPCIATLGAIKSETQSWKWPLITASYLFVLAWVVAFIVYQGGMLLGLGV
;
A
#
# COMPACT_ATOMS: atom_id res chain seq x y z
N LYS A 1 51.22 -12.61 15.87
CA LYS A 1 50.71 -13.00 14.53
C LYS A 1 50.02 -14.34 14.72
N GLY A 2 48.69 -14.36 14.82
CA GLY A 2 47.89 -15.58 15.04
C GLY A 2 47.61 -16.29 13.72
N GLU A 3 47.69 -17.63 13.74
CA GLU A 3 47.53 -18.50 12.58
C GLU A 3 46.11 -18.41 12.01
N ARG A 4 45.99 -18.38 10.68
CA ARG A 4 44.71 -18.34 9.97
C ARG A 4 44.12 -19.76 9.96
N SER A 5 43.08 -20.01 10.74
CA SER A 5 42.33 -21.27 10.66
C SER A 5 41.62 -21.38 9.32
N HIS A 6 41.87 -22.49 8.62
CA HIS A 6 41.22 -22.81 7.36
C HIS A 6 39.78 -23.25 7.67
N PHE A 7 38.81 -22.34 7.54
CA PHE A 7 37.39 -22.69 7.64
C PHE A 7 37.01 -23.50 6.39
N VAL A 8 37.16 -24.81 6.45
CA VAL A 8 36.53 -25.74 5.52
C VAL A 8 35.08 -25.89 5.99
N MET A 9 34.16 -25.20 5.30
CA MET A 9 32.73 -25.34 5.54
C MET A 9 32.27 -26.62 4.83
N GLU A 10 32.42 -27.76 5.50
CA GLU A 10 31.86 -29.04 5.10
C GLU A 10 30.33 -28.87 4.96
N LEU A 11 29.79 -29.04 3.76
CA LEU A 11 28.34 -28.96 3.57
C LEU A 11 27.72 -30.22 4.21
N PRO A 12 26.79 -30.09 5.17
CA PRO A 12 26.12 -31.26 5.73
C PRO A 12 25.38 -32.05 4.63
N PRO A 13 25.27 -33.38 4.75
CA PRO A 13 24.59 -34.21 3.77
C PRO A 13 23.13 -33.76 3.62
N TYR A 14 22.75 -33.39 2.40
CA TYR A 14 21.41 -32.93 2.07
C TYR A 14 20.39 -34.05 2.30
N ARG A 15 19.50 -33.86 3.28
CA ARG A 15 18.41 -34.81 3.59
C ARG A 15 17.13 -34.33 2.93
N PHE A 16 16.56 -35.14 2.05
CA PHE A 16 15.29 -34.81 1.42
C PHE A 16 14.18 -34.73 2.47
N PRO A 17 13.41 -33.62 2.51
CA PRO A 17 12.37 -33.44 3.49
C PRO A 17 11.19 -34.37 3.19
N THR A 18 10.55 -34.90 4.23
CA THR A 18 9.34 -35.71 4.08
C THR A 18 8.16 -34.81 3.70
N LEU A 19 7.37 -35.19 2.70
CA LEU A 19 6.22 -34.39 2.23
C LEU A 19 5.29 -33.99 3.38
N LYS A 20 5.01 -34.92 4.29
CA LYS A 20 4.19 -34.67 5.49
C LYS A 20 4.78 -33.59 6.39
N GLY A 21 6.11 -33.61 6.61
CA GLY A 21 6.80 -32.60 7.41
C GLY A 21 6.74 -31.22 6.75
N VAL A 22 6.93 -31.16 5.42
CA VAL A 22 6.80 -29.92 4.65
C VAL A 22 5.40 -29.32 4.81
N PHE A 23 4.34 -30.12 4.61
CA PHE A 23 2.96 -29.64 4.73
C PHE A 23 2.62 -29.15 6.14
N ILE A 24 3.04 -29.87 7.19
CA ILE A 24 2.78 -29.45 8.58
C ILE A 24 3.47 -28.11 8.86
N HIS A 25 4.76 -27.99 8.52
CA HIS A 25 5.50 -26.75 8.75
C HIS A 25 4.98 -25.59 7.90
N MET A 26 4.59 -25.84 6.65
CA MET A 26 3.93 -24.82 5.82
C MET A 26 2.63 -24.35 6.48
N TRP A 27 1.79 -25.27 6.96
CA TRP A 27 0.53 -24.94 7.60
C TRP A 27 0.71 -24.15 8.90
N GLU A 28 1.66 -24.53 9.75
CA GLU A 28 1.99 -23.80 10.97
C GLU A 28 2.44 -22.37 10.68
N LYS A 29 3.31 -22.18 9.67
CA LYS A 29 3.78 -20.85 9.26
C LYS A 29 2.65 -20.01 8.65
N VAL A 30 1.82 -20.60 7.79
CA VAL A 30 0.66 -19.93 7.19
C VAL A 30 -0.37 -19.55 8.25
N GLY A 31 -0.69 -20.44 9.19
CA GLY A 31 -1.63 -20.17 10.28
C GLY A 31 -1.15 -19.05 11.21
N ALA A 32 0.16 -19.03 11.52
CA ALA A 32 0.77 -17.93 12.29
C ALA A 32 0.71 -16.60 11.53
N PHE A 33 0.94 -16.62 10.21
CA PHE A 33 0.81 -15.45 9.36
C PHE A 33 -0.64 -14.95 9.29
N LEU A 34 -1.62 -15.85 9.08
CA LEU A 34 -3.03 -15.50 9.02
C LEU A 34 -3.52 -14.81 10.30
N LYS A 35 -3.10 -15.31 11.47
CA LYS A 35 -3.45 -14.69 12.75
C LYS A 35 -2.84 -13.29 12.87
N LYS A 36 -1.53 -13.12 12.59
CA LYS A 36 -0.86 -11.81 12.69
C LYS A 36 -1.40 -10.80 11.67
N ALA A 37 -1.50 -11.18 10.40
CA ALA A 37 -1.98 -10.30 9.34
C ALA A 37 -3.47 -9.98 9.51
N GLY A 38 -4.28 -11.00 9.83
CA GLY A 38 -5.72 -10.86 10.05
C GLY A 38 -6.06 -9.89 11.18
N THR A 39 -5.36 -9.96 12.32
CA THR A 39 -5.58 -9.00 13.42
C THR A 39 -5.27 -7.57 12.99
N ILE A 40 -4.19 -7.33 12.24
CA ILE A 40 -3.83 -5.98 11.76
C ILE A 40 -4.87 -5.46 10.76
N ILE A 41 -5.23 -6.27 9.76
CA ILE A 41 -6.19 -5.87 8.72
C ILE A 41 -7.56 -5.59 9.34
N PHE A 42 -8.04 -6.45 10.24
CA PHE A 42 -9.33 -6.24 10.91
C PHE A 42 -9.35 -4.96 11.72
N SER A 43 -8.32 -4.71 12.55
CA SER A 43 -8.20 -3.47 13.32
C SER A 43 -8.19 -2.23 12.42
N VAL A 44 -7.50 -2.31 11.29
CA VAL A 44 -7.47 -1.25 10.27
C VAL A 44 -8.84 -1.03 9.66
N VAL A 45 -9.54 -2.08 9.23
CA VAL A 45 -10.88 -1.95 8.60
C VAL A 45 -11.87 -1.30 9.56
N VAL A 46 -11.85 -1.70 10.83
CA VAL A 46 -12.67 -1.06 11.87
C VAL A 46 -12.32 0.42 12.02
N LEU A 47 -11.03 0.77 12.03
CA LEU A 47 -10.59 2.16 12.09
C LEU A 47 -11.06 2.98 10.88
N ILE A 48 -10.94 2.43 9.67
CA ILE A 48 -11.42 3.06 8.43
C ILE A 48 -12.93 3.29 8.53
N TRP A 49 -13.69 2.28 8.93
CA TRP A 49 -15.14 2.39 9.08
C TRP A 49 -15.52 3.48 10.08
N VAL A 50 -14.84 3.58 11.22
CA VAL A 50 -15.07 4.64 12.21
C VAL A 50 -14.79 6.02 11.59
N LEU A 51 -13.63 6.20 10.94
CA LEU A 51 -13.27 7.47 10.30
C LEU A 51 -14.22 7.83 9.14
N ALA A 52 -14.79 6.85 8.45
CA ALA A 52 -15.75 7.06 7.37
C ALA A 52 -17.13 7.50 7.85
N ASN A 53 -17.50 7.17 9.09
CA ASN A 53 -18.81 7.47 9.70
C ASN A 53 -18.81 8.73 10.58
N LEU A 54 -17.65 9.27 10.92
CA LEU A 54 -17.53 10.47 11.76
C LEU A 54 -17.30 11.72 10.90
N PRO A 55 -17.95 12.87 11.21
CA PRO A 55 -18.94 13.12 12.27
C PRO A 55 -20.34 12.53 11.99
N LEU A 56 -21.06 12.13 13.05
CA LEU A 56 -22.41 11.54 12.92
C LEU A 56 -23.38 12.56 12.28
N GLY A 57 -23.84 12.30 11.06
CA GLY A 57 -24.75 13.18 10.31
C GLY A 57 -24.31 13.51 8.88
N VAL A 58 -23.07 13.19 8.50
CA VAL A 58 -22.61 13.29 7.09
C VAL A 58 -22.85 11.99 6.34
N GLU A 59 -23.02 12.10 5.02
CA GLU A 59 -23.17 10.96 4.12
C GLU A 59 -21.91 10.07 4.19
N TYR A 60 -22.12 8.74 4.21
CA TYR A 60 -21.04 7.76 4.41
C TYR A 60 -19.93 7.94 3.37
N ALA A 61 -18.68 8.03 3.83
CA ALA A 61 -17.50 8.24 2.98
C ALA A 61 -17.56 9.49 2.08
N SER A 62 -18.27 10.55 2.50
CA SER A 62 -18.32 11.85 1.82
C SER A 62 -17.09 12.72 2.07
N ALA A 63 -16.96 13.81 1.30
CA ALA A 63 -15.89 14.80 1.44
C ALA A 63 -15.84 15.46 2.83
N GLU A 64 -16.96 15.49 3.55
CA GLU A 64 -17.10 16.08 4.88
C GLU A 64 -16.73 15.09 6.01
N SER A 65 -16.67 13.79 5.71
CA SER A 65 -16.16 12.78 6.65
C SER A 65 -14.70 13.04 7.02
N LEU A 66 -14.23 12.54 8.16
CA LEU A 66 -12.83 12.67 8.57
C LEU A 66 -11.86 12.11 7.51
N ILE A 67 -12.29 11.07 6.79
CA ILE A 67 -11.54 10.53 5.64
C ILE A 67 -11.44 11.54 4.50
N GLY A 68 -12.55 12.20 4.17
CA GLY A 68 -12.62 13.23 3.14
C GLY A 68 -11.74 14.43 3.48
N GLN A 69 -11.81 14.91 4.73
CA GLN A 69 -10.99 16.01 5.22
C GLN A 69 -9.49 15.68 5.18
N PHE A 70 -9.10 14.46 5.61
CA PHE A 70 -7.72 14.02 5.52
C PHE A 70 -7.25 13.87 4.06
N GLY A 71 -8.12 13.34 3.19
CA GLY A 71 -7.87 13.25 1.75
C GLY A 71 -7.67 14.62 1.11
N GLN A 72 -8.47 15.63 1.49
CA GLN A 72 -8.34 17.01 1.01
C GLN A 72 -7.05 17.68 1.48
N LEU A 73 -6.56 17.34 2.67
CA LEU A 73 -5.29 17.85 3.18
C LEU A 73 -4.09 17.29 2.41
N VAL A 74 -4.17 16.02 1.99
CA VAL A 74 -3.09 15.34 1.26
C VAL A 74 -3.18 15.55 -0.26
N ALA A 75 -4.38 15.79 -0.79
CA ALA A 75 -4.65 16.02 -2.22
C ALA A 75 -3.73 17.03 -2.93
N PRO A 76 -3.33 18.17 -2.33
CA PRO A 76 -2.44 19.14 -2.96
C PRO A 76 -1.09 18.55 -3.39
N ILE A 77 -0.57 17.57 -2.65
CA ILE A 77 0.69 16.88 -2.95
C ILE A 77 0.57 16.04 -4.22
N PHE A 78 -0.64 15.57 -4.53
CA PHE A 78 -0.96 14.72 -5.69
C PHE A 78 -1.55 15.49 -6.88
N LYS A 79 -1.85 16.78 -6.73
CA LYS A 79 -2.28 17.65 -7.84
C LYS A 79 -1.31 17.66 -9.04
N PRO A 80 0.02 17.78 -8.87
CA PRO A 80 0.95 17.78 -10.01
C PRO A 80 1.09 16.41 -10.70
N LEU A 81 0.49 15.35 -10.14
CA LEU A 81 0.54 13.98 -10.62
C LEU A 81 -0.69 13.57 -11.45
N GLY A 82 -1.68 14.46 -11.56
CA GLY A 82 -2.91 14.22 -12.34
C GLY A 82 -4.08 13.61 -11.59
N PHE A 83 -3.90 13.23 -10.32
CA PHE A 83 -4.94 12.61 -9.49
C PHE A 83 -5.11 13.33 -8.14
N GLY A 84 -5.06 14.66 -8.13
CA GLY A 84 -5.24 15.48 -6.92
C GLY A 84 -6.65 15.50 -6.32
N SER A 85 -7.45 14.46 -6.53
CA SER A 85 -8.77 14.30 -5.93
C SER A 85 -8.63 13.77 -4.51
N TRP A 86 -9.54 14.17 -3.62
CA TRP A 86 -9.53 13.70 -2.23
C TRP A 86 -9.80 12.19 -2.14
N GLN A 87 -10.52 11.62 -3.12
CA GLN A 87 -10.78 10.19 -3.24
C GLN A 87 -9.50 9.40 -3.54
N ALA A 88 -8.68 9.89 -4.48
CA ALA A 88 -7.41 9.26 -4.81
C ALA A 88 -6.42 9.37 -3.63
N ALA A 89 -6.33 10.56 -3.03
CA ALA A 89 -5.45 10.81 -1.89
C ALA A 89 -5.81 9.94 -0.67
N SER A 90 -7.11 9.85 -0.32
CA SER A 90 -7.56 9.02 0.82
C SER A 90 -7.34 7.52 0.56
N SER A 91 -7.59 7.04 -0.66
CA SER A 91 -7.33 5.63 -1.01
C SER A 91 -5.85 5.25 -0.91
N LEU A 92 -4.92 6.13 -1.27
CA LEU A 92 -3.48 5.90 -1.14
C LEU A 92 -3.03 5.83 0.33
N VAL A 93 -3.61 6.68 1.19
CA VAL A 93 -3.32 6.67 2.64
C VAL A 93 -3.70 5.32 3.25
N PHE A 94 -4.89 4.81 2.94
CA PHE A 94 -5.31 3.49 3.41
C PHE A 94 -4.58 2.35 2.71
N GLY A 95 -4.12 2.58 1.49
CA GLY A 95 -3.25 1.66 0.77
C GLY A 95 -1.96 1.32 1.54
N ILE A 96 -1.39 2.26 2.31
CA ILE A 96 -0.19 2.01 3.13
C ILE A 96 -0.41 0.84 4.09
N LEU A 97 -1.65 0.61 4.50
CA LEU A 97 -2.03 -0.47 5.40
C LEU A 97 -2.02 -1.81 4.64
N ALA A 98 -2.63 -1.84 3.44
CA ALA A 98 -2.57 -2.94 2.50
C ALA A 98 -2.83 -2.44 1.07
N LYS A 99 -1.97 -2.82 0.11
CA LYS A 99 -2.00 -2.25 -1.26
C LYS A 99 -3.28 -2.58 -2.01
N GLU A 100 -3.89 -3.72 -1.73
CA GLU A 100 -5.13 -4.19 -2.35
C GLU A 100 -6.35 -3.41 -1.85
N VAL A 101 -6.26 -2.82 -0.66
CA VAL A 101 -7.35 -2.03 -0.04
C VAL A 101 -7.61 -0.73 -0.80
N VAL A 102 -6.67 -0.27 -1.65
CA VAL A 102 -6.89 0.88 -2.54
C VAL A 102 -8.13 0.69 -3.41
N VAL A 103 -8.35 -0.51 -3.96
CA VAL A 103 -9.53 -0.78 -4.80
C VAL A 103 -10.82 -0.77 -3.97
N GLY A 104 -10.79 -1.37 -2.78
CA GLY A 104 -11.95 -1.39 -1.87
C GLY A 104 -12.32 -0.01 -1.37
N THR A 105 -11.34 0.83 -1.05
CA THR A 105 -11.55 2.21 -0.61
C THR A 105 -12.09 3.09 -1.74
N LEU A 106 -11.59 2.94 -2.97
CA LEU A 106 -12.18 3.63 -4.13
C LEU A 106 -13.64 3.19 -4.35
N GLY A 107 -13.96 1.90 -4.20
CA GLY A 107 -15.34 1.40 -4.25
C GLY A 107 -16.27 2.08 -3.24
N VAL A 108 -15.82 2.16 -2.00
CA VAL A 108 -16.57 2.81 -0.90
C VAL A 108 -16.72 4.31 -1.12
N VAL A 109 -15.63 5.00 -1.46
CA VAL A 109 -15.57 6.47 -1.56
C VAL A 109 -16.32 6.99 -2.78
N TYR A 110 -16.32 6.27 -3.90
CA TYR A 110 -17.12 6.64 -5.07
C TYR A 110 -18.59 6.21 -4.95
N ALA A 111 -19.00 5.63 -3.80
CA ALA A 111 -20.32 5.04 -3.60
C ALA A 111 -20.75 4.13 -4.76
N ALA A 112 -19.76 3.50 -5.39
CA ALA A 112 -19.98 2.67 -6.55
C ALA A 112 -20.53 1.34 -6.05
N GLY A 113 -21.86 1.16 -6.16
CA GLY A 113 -22.51 -0.12 -5.92
C GLY A 113 -21.92 -1.25 -6.79
N GLU A 114 -22.44 -2.47 -6.67
CA GLU A 114 -21.91 -3.63 -7.39
C GLU A 114 -21.84 -3.36 -8.91
N GLY A 115 -20.61 -3.31 -9.45
CA GLY A 115 -20.33 -3.07 -10.87
C GLY A 115 -20.19 -1.59 -11.30
N GLY A 116 -20.51 -0.63 -10.45
CA GLY A 116 -20.46 0.82 -10.78
C GLY A 116 -19.05 1.43 -10.77
N LEU A 117 -18.07 0.74 -10.21
CA LEU A 117 -16.73 1.29 -9.99
C LEU A 117 -16.02 1.63 -11.30
N ARG A 118 -16.22 0.81 -12.35
CA ARG A 118 -15.63 1.07 -13.66
C ARG A 118 -16.15 2.39 -14.24
N ALA A 119 -17.45 2.65 -14.17
CA ALA A 119 -18.06 3.87 -14.67
C ALA A 119 -17.60 5.10 -13.87
N ALA A 120 -17.53 4.98 -12.54
CA ALA A 120 -17.03 6.04 -11.68
C ALA A 120 -15.56 6.39 -11.98
N LEU A 121 -14.71 5.38 -12.20
CA LEU A 121 -13.30 5.59 -12.55
C LEU A 121 -13.13 6.23 -13.92
N THR A 122 -13.86 5.79 -14.94
CA THR A 122 -13.79 6.40 -16.29
C THR A 122 -14.32 7.83 -16.32
N ALA A 123 -15.20 8.21 -15.39
CA ALA A 123 -15.71 9.59 -15.28
C ALA A 123 -14.76 10.52 -14.52
N ASN A 124 -13.95 10.00 -13.58
CA ASN A 124 -13.13 10.81 -12.68
C ASN A 124 -11.62 10.73 -12.95
N PHE A 125 -11.15 9.77 -13.75
CA PHE A 125 -9.74 9.61 -14.13
C PHE A 125 -9.56 9.67 -15.64
N SER A 126 -8.66 10.53 -16.11
CA SER A 126 -8.12 10.40 -17.46
C SER A 126 -7.20 9.18 -17.56
N PRO A 127 -7.03 8.57 -18.75
CA PRO A 127 -6.12 7.44 -18.93
C PRO A 127 -4.70 7.75 -18.43
N LEU A 128 -4.22 8.97 -18.67
CA LEU A 128 -2.91 9.42 -18.21
C LEU A 128 -2.81 9.51 -16.68
N ALA A 129 -3.83 10.06 -16.02
CA ALA A 129 -3.91 10.10 -14.57
C ALA A 129 -3.98 8.70 -13.95
N ALA A 130 -4.68 7.77 -14.61
CA ALA A 130 -4.76 6.38 -14.18
C ALA A 130 -3.40 5.67 -14.23
N TYR A 131 -2.60 5.86 -15.30
CA TYR A 131 -1.25 5.29 -15.37
C TYR A 131 -0.31 5.87 -14.30
N SER A 132 -0.39 7.18 -14.06
CA SER A 132 0.36 7.84 -12.98
C SER A 132 -0.03 7.28 -11.60
N PHE A 133 -1.34 7.11 -11.35
CA PHE A 133 -1.86 6.53 -10.12
C PHE A 133 -1.43 5.08 -9.92
N LEU A 134 -1.49 4.24 -10.97
CA LEU A 134 -1.04 2.86 -10.91
C LEU A 134 0.46 2.76 -10.63
N THR A 135 1.26 3.61 -11.27
CA THR A 135 2.70 3.68 -11.04
C THR A 135 3.00 4.04 -9.58
N MET A 136 2.27 5.02 -9.03
CA MET A 136 2.33 5.36 -7.60
C MET A 136 2.00 4.14 -6.73
N VAL A 137 0.85 3.48 -6.95
CA VAL A 137 0.40 2.31 -6.15
C VAL A 137 1.41 1.15 -6.20
N LEU A 138 2.06 0.91 -7.33
CA LEU A 138 3.05 -0.15 -7.45
C LEU A 138 4.34 0.17 -6.69
N LEU A 139 4.84 1.40 -6.77
CA LEU A 139 6.16 1.77 -6.27
C LEU A 139 6.20 2.33 -4.84
N TYR A 140 5.11 2.93 -4.36
CA TYR A 140 5.11 3.58 -3.05
C TYR A 140 5.29 2.58 -1.89
N THR A 141 5.48 3.15 -0.69
CA THR A 141 5.72 2.53 0.61
C THR A 141 5.16 1.11 0.74
N PRO A 142 5.98 0.14 1.17
CA PRO A 142 5.51 -1.22 1.41
C PRO A 142 4.54 -1.23 2.60
N CYS A 143 3.67 -2.24 2.65
CA CYS A 143 2.63 -2.30 3.66
C CYS A 143 3.19 -2.36 5.10
N ILE A 144 2.35 -2.03 6.09
CA ILE A 144 2.73 -2.06 7.52
C ILE A 144 3.36 -3.40 7.93
N ALA A 145 2.91 -4.52 7.37
CA ALA A 145 3.49 -5.83 7.67
C ALA A 145 4.99 -5.90 7.33
N THR A 146 5.38 -5.31 6.18
CA THR A 146 6.77 -5.28 5.73
C THR A 146 7.59 -4.31 6.59
N LEU A 147 7.05 -3.13 6.90
CA LEU A 147 7.71 -2.17 7.80
C LEU A 147 7.89 -2.74 9.21
N GLY A 148 6.91 -3.51 9.67
CA GLY A 148 6.97 -4.23 10.94
C GLY A 148 8.06 -5.30 10.96
N ALA A 149 8.24 -6.04 9.86
CA ALA A 149 9.34 -6.99 9.71
C ALA A 149 10.71 -6.27 9.70
N ILE A 150 10.85 -5.17 8.95
CA ILE A 150 12.09 -4.37 8.94
C ILE A 150 12.41 -3.86 10.35
N LYS A 151 11.39 -3.41 11.10
CA LYS A 151 11.55 -3.00 12.49
C LYS A 151 12.00 -4.16 13.38
N SER A 152 11.43 -5.36 13.25
CA SER A 152 11.81 -6.49 14.11
C SER A 152 13.22 -7.00 13.82
N GLU A 153 13.65 -6.95 12.57
CA GLU A 153 15.01 -7.37 12.19
C GLU A 153 16.06 -6.31 12.55
N THR A 154 15.74 -5.03 12.35
CA THR A 154 16.71 -3.95 12.55
C THR A 154 16.67 -3.38 13.97
N GLN A 155 15.70 -3.80 14.79
CA GLN A 155 15.47 -3.35 16.18
C GLN A 155 15.41 -1.82 16.35
N SER A 156 15.15 -1.07 15.27
CA SER A 156 15.17 0.39 15.25
C SER A 156 14.08 0.93 14.33
N TRP A 157 13.43 2.02 14.76
CA TRP A 157 12.42 2.73 13.97
C TRP A 157 13.01 3.62 12.87
N LYS A 158 14.33 3.88 12.90
CA LYS A 158 14.99 4.73 11.90
C LYS A 158 14.93 4.11 10.51
N TRP A 159 15.24 2.82 10.41
CA TRP A 159 15.28 2.09 9.15
C TRP A 159 13.93 1.92 8.44
N PRO A 160 12.84 1.51 9.10
CA PRO A 160 11.54 1.44 8.43
C PRO A 160 11.07 2.82 7.94
N LEU A 161 11.32 3.89 8.69
CA LEU A 161 10.96 5.25 8.27
C LEU A 161 11.80 5.75 7.09
N ILE A 162 13.10 5.47 7.08
CA ILE A 162 13.98 5.79 5.94
C ILE A 162 13.52 5.05 4.69
N THR A 163 13.27 3.73 4.79
CA THR A 163 12.81 2.94 3.65
C THR A 163 11.44 3.40 3.15
N ALA A 164 10.49 3.68 4.05
CA ALA A 164 9.17 4.16 3.70
C ALA A 164 9.22 5.52 2.98
N SER A 165 9.95 6.49 3.55
CA SER A 165 10.09 7.82 2.96
C SER A 165 10.83 7.80 1.63
N TYR A 166 11.93 7.04 1.53
CA TYR A 166 12.68 6.88 0.29
C TYR A 166 11.82 6.33 -0.85
N LEU A 167 11.07 5.24 -0.60
CA LEU A 167 10.21 4.64 -1.63
C LEU A 167 9.02 5.53 -1.98
N PHE A 168 8.45 6.24 -1.01
CA PHE A 168 7.39 7.21 -1.27
C PHE A 168 7.85 8.34 -2.18
N VAL A 169 9.02 8.93 -1.89
CA VAL A 169 9.61 9.99 -2.73
C VAL A 169 9.95 9.47 -4.11
N LEU A 170 10.55 8.27 -4.20
CA LEU A 170 10.85 7.64 -5.48
C LEU A 170 9.58 7.44 -6.32
N ALA A 171 8.52 6.88 -5.72
CA ALA A 171 7.24 6.68 -6.39
C ALA A 171 6.61 7.99 -6.84
N TRP A 172 6.69 9.04 -6.02
CA TRP A 172 6.21 10.38 -6.36
C TRP A 172 6.96 10.97 -7.55
N VAL A 173 8.29 10.87 -7.58
CA VAL A 173 9.11 11.37 -8.70
C VAL A 173 8.81 10.60 -9.98
N VAL A 174 8.71 9.27 -9.92
CA VAL A 174 8.42 8.46 -11.10
C VAL A 174 7.03 8.74 -11.65
N ALA A 175 6.01 8.81 -10.79
CA ALA A 175 4.66 9.15 -11.22
C ALA A 175 4.58 10.58 -11.77
N PHE A 176 5.37 11.52 -11.25
CA PHE A 176 5.47 12.89 -11.77
C PHE A 176 6.05 12.90 -13.18
N ILE A 177 7.12 12.15 -13.41
CA ILE A 177 7.72 11.98 -14.74
C ILE A 177 6.71 11.36 -15.71
N VAL A 178 5.93 10.34 -15.28
CA VAL A 178 4.91 9.71 -16.12
C VAL A 178 3.81 10.71 -16.51
N TYR A 179 3.30 11.48 -15.56
CA TYR A 179 2.22 12.43 -15.84
C TYR A 179 2.69 13.62 -16.69
N GLN A 180 3.79 14.27 -16.30
CA GLN A 180 4.32 15.41 -17.04
C GLN A 180 4.89 15.00 -18.40
N GLY A 181 5.57 13.84 -18.48
CA GLY A 181 6.04 13.28 -19.73
C GLY A 181 4.90 12.91 -20.68
N GLY A 182 3.82 12.31 -20.17
CA GLY A 182 2.64 12.02 -20.98
C GLY A 182 1.91 13.29 -21.45
N MET A 183 1.86 14.34 -20.63
CA MET A 183 1.35 15.66 -21.05
C MET A 183 2.21 16.26 -22.17
N LEU A 184 3.54 16.19 -22.07
CA LEU A 184 4.46 16.68 -23.10
C LEU A 184 4.36 15.92 -24.42
N LEU A 185 4.04 14.62 -24.36
CA LEU A 185 3.81 13.77 -25.53
C LEU A 185 2.42 13.98 -26.17
N GLY A 186 1.59 14.89 -25.64
CA GLY A 186 0.26 15.17 -26.16
C GLY A 186 -0.78 14.09 -25.85
N LEU A 187 -0.50 13.18 -24.90
CA LEU A 187 -1.45 12.17 -24.41
C LEU A 187 -2.41 12.73 -23.34
N GLY A 188 -2.41 14.04 -23.14
CA GLY A 188 -3.23 14.75 -22.15
C GLY A 188 -4.65 15.05 -22.65
N VAL A 189 -5.38 14.00 -23.05
CA VAL A 189 -6.84 14.05 -23.26
C VAL A 189 -7.53 13.24 -22.17
#